data_AF-A0A2E0QIA4-F1
#
_entry.id   AF-A0A2E0QIA4-F1
#
_cell.length_a   1.000
_cell.length_b   1.000
_cell.length_c   1.000
_cell.angle_alpha   90.00
_cell.angle_beta   90.00
_cell.angle_gamma   90.00
#
_symmetry.space_group_name_H-M   'P 1'
#
loop_
_entity.id
_entity.type
_entity.pdbx_description
1 polymer ?
#
loop_
_entity_poly.entity_id
_entity_poly.type
_entity_poly.pdbx_seq_one_letter_code
_entity_poly.pdbx_strand_id
1 'polypeptide(L)'
;MITINFTGGVRKSFDTDKIVLDKDNITVNQLIEYLIDSKPENTASFDGKNLLIAINEIDSSALNGYDTVIKQNDVVNIIPIIHGGAYSRLQMKVLSKNVEVYEMKKSFIFDNNSLNVLRDEFPNLVIQAVSSKFLLNKSHIQKIISVSLSAKTQKTMISKKLETDILLRFAGTNQINKAVKNVGINPKVDFTLIALGRKDLLEKLYKKLKQNINTVSLQKNNSAFLRRYFNINNRYMISNFALEDLLSEKASLLI
;
A
#
# COMPACT_ATOMS: atom_id res chain seq x y z
N MET A 1 -8.39 27.68 -31.15
CA MET A 1 -8.36 27.45 -29.68
C MET A 1 -8.29 25.97 -29.40
N ILE A 2 -7.59 25.54 -28.35
CA ILE A 2 -7.55 24.14 -27.89
C ILE A 2 -8.69 23.94 -26.88
N THR A 3 -9.47 22.87 -27.00
CA THR A 3 -10.52 22.54 -26.03
C THR A 3 -10.02 21.44 -25.10
N ILE A 4 -10.11 21.63 -23.79
CA ILE A 4 -9.72 20.62 -22.80
C ILE A 4 -10.95 20.21 -22.01
N ASN A 5 -11.30 18.94 -22.07
CA ASN A 5 -12.37 18.35 -21.29
C ASN A 5 -11.80 17.60 -20.08
N PHE A 6 -12.40 17.82 -18.92
CA PHE A 6 -12.05 17.14 -17.69
C PHE A 6 -13.03 16.01 -17.40
N THR A 7 -12.52 14.91 -16.84
CA THR A 7 -13.34 13.78 -16.38
C THR A 7 -12.98 13.37 -14.95
N GLY A 8 -13.89 12.65 -14.29
CA GLY A 8 -13.64 12.07 -12.97
C GLY A 8 -13.19 13.08 -11.92
N GLY A 9 -12.16 12.72 -11.15
CA GLY A 9 -11.60 13.56 -10.09
C GLY A 9 -11.05 14.91 -10.56
N VAL A 10 -10.63 15.02 -11.83
CA VAL A 10 -10.04 16.25 -12.38
C VAL A 10 -11.07 17.38 -12.47
N ARG A 11 -12.35 17.07 -12.72
CA ARG A 11 -13.44 18.06 -12.69
C ARG A 11 -13.51 18.80 -11.35
N LYS A 12 -13.26 18.08 -10.24
CA LYS A 12 -13.25 18.65 -8.89
C LYS A 12 -12.02 19.54 -8.62
N SER A 13 -10.94 19.34 -9.36
CA SER A 13 -9.72 20.15 -9.25
C SER A 13 -9.86 21.50 -9.96
N PHE A 14 -10.69 21.58 -11.01
CA PHE A 14 -10.87 22.79 -11.80
C PHE A 14 -12.26 23.45 -11.65
N ASP A 15 -13.19 22.77 -10.96
CA ASP A 15 -14.58 23.21 -10.76
C ASP A 15 -15.32 23.53 -12.07
N THR A 16 -14.90 22.87 -13.15
CA THR A 16 -15.49 22.96 -14.49
C THR A 16 -15.32 21.63 -15.21
N ASP A 17 -16.20 21.37 -16.17
CA ASP A 17 -16.10 20.21 -17.06
C ASP A 17 -15.14 20.45 -18.23
N LYS A 18 -14.83 21.71 -18.54
CA LYS A 18 -13.92 22.07 -19.64
C LYS A 18 -13.28 23.43 -19.46
N ILE A 19 -12.13 23.62 -20.12
CA ILE A 19 -11.51 24.92 -20.36
C ILE A 19 -11.14 25.07 -21.83
N VAL A 20 -11.02 26.31 -22.28
CA VAL A 20 -10.58 26.63 -23.65
C VAL A 20 -9.29 27.42 -23.53
N LEU A 21 -8.25 26.96 -24.23
CA LEU A 21 -6.95 27.62 -24.26
C LEU A 21 -6.69 28.26 -25.60
N ASP A 22 -6.33 29.53 -25.56
CA ASP A 22 -5.78 30.24 -26.72
C ASP A 22 -4.26 30.04 -26.76
N LYS A 23 -3.84 28.82 -27.11
CA LYS A 23 -2.46 28.41 -27.35
C LYS A 23 -2.39 27.60 -28.63
N ASP A 24 -1.20 27.50 -29.20
CA ASP A 24 -0.90 26.65 -30.34
C ASP A 24 0.48 26.01 -30.18
N ASN A 25 0.68 24.85 -30.82
CA ASN A 25 1.92 24.08 -30.83
C ASN A 25 2.55 23.84 -29.45
N ILE A 26 1.73 23.48 -28.46
CA ILE A 26 2.20 23.09 -27.13
C ILE A 26 2.31 21.59 -27.01
N THR A 27 3.25 21.07 -26.23
CA THR A 27 3.30 19.64 -25.94
C THR A 27 2.30 19.26 -24.85
N VAL A 28 1.98 17.96 -24.76
CA VAL A 28 1.21 17.41 -23.64
C VAL A 28 1.88 17.75 -22.29
N ASN A 29 3.22 17.69 -22.21
CA ASN A 29 3.93 18.06 -20.98
C ASN A 29 3.70 19.54 -20.60
N GLN A 30 3.82 20.45 -21.56
CA GLN A 30 3.56 21.89 -21.36
C GLN A 30 2.10 22.17 -20.98
N LEU A 31 1.16 21.38 -21.52
CA LEU A 31 -0.23 21.45 -21.10
C LEU A 31 -0.41 21.04 -19.64
N ILE A 32 0.21 19.93 -19.20
CA ILE A 32 0.13 19.48 -17.80
C ILE A 32 0.72 20.52 -16.85
N GLU A 33 1.88 21.07 -17.17
CA GLU A 33 2.50 22.16 -16.39
C GLU A 33 1.57 23.36 -16.27
N TYR A 34 0.98 23.80 -17.39
CA TYR A 34 -0.01 24.88 -17.39
C TYR A 34 -1.22 24.56 -16.50
N LEU A 35 -1.74 23.33 -16.54
CA LEU A 35 -2.88 22.92 -15.72
C LEU A 35 -2.55 22.89 -14.22
N ILE A 36 -1.34 22.49 -13.87
CA ILE A 36 -0.86 22.54 -12.47
C ILE A 36 -0.79 23.99 -11.99
N ASP A 37 -0.24 24.89 -12.81
CA ASP A 37 -0.03 26.29 -12.45
C ASP A 37 -1.34 27.10 -12.44
N SER A 38 -2.31 26.74 -13.29
CA SER A 38 -3.59 27.44 -13.44
C SER A 38 -4.71 26.87 -12.56
N LYS A 39 -4.42 25.88 -11.70
CA LYS A 39 -5.42 25.27 -10.82
C LYS A 39 -6.02 26.32 -9.86
N PRO A 40 -7.35 26.44 -9.74
CA PRO A 40 -7.96 27.36 -8.79
C PRO A 40 -7.53 27.10 -7.34
N GLU A 41 -7.40 28.17 -6.56
CA GLU A 41 -7.20 28.08 -5.12
C GLU A 41 -8.44 27.45 -4.45
N ASN A 42 -8.24 26.72 -3.35
CA ASN A 42 -9.30 26.06 -2.56
C ASN A 42 -10.09 24.92 -3.27
N THR A 43 -9.66 24.44 -4.43
CA THR A 43 -10.22 23.22 -5.07
C THR A 43 -9.41 21.96 -4.76
N ALA A 44 -9.94 20.78 -5.12
CA ALA A 44 -9.25 19.51 -4.92
C ALA A 44 -7.85 19.49 -5.58
N SER A 45 -6.93 18.71 -5.00
CA SER A 45 -5.58 18.54 -5.57
C SER A 45 -5.64 17.94 -6.98
N PHE A 46 -4.80 18.42 -7.89
CA PHE A 46 -4.64 17.85 -9.23
C PHE A 46 -3.34 17.02 -9.27
N ASP A 47 -3.42 15.76 -9.70
CA ASP A 47 -2.26 14.88 -9.88
C ASP A 47 -1.91 14.82 -11.37
N GLY A 48 -0.86 15.55 -11.76
CA GLY A 48 -0.38 15.60 -13.15
C GLY A 48 0.29 14.31 -13.64
N LYS A 49 0.56 13.33 -12.77
CA LYS A 49 1.32 12.12 -13.12
C LYS A 49 0.43 10.94 -13.51
N ASN A 50 -0.70 10.78 -12.80
CA ASN A 50 -1.60 9.64 -12.99
C ASN A 50 -2.75 10.00 -13.93
N LEU A 51 -2.42 10.34 -15.17
CA LEU A 51 -3.37 10.78 -16.19
C LEU A 51 -3.24 9.92 -17.45
N LEU A 52 -4.38 9.58 -18.04
CA LEU A 52 -4.51 9.22 -19.44
C LEU A 52 -4.95 10.49 -20.18
N ILE A 53 -4.26 10.80 -21.28
CA ILE A 53 -4.51 12.01 -22.06
C ILE A 53 -4.86 11.57 -23.48
N ALA A 54 -6.05 11.93 -23.95
CA ALA A 54 -6.47 11.62 -25.31
C ALA A 54 -6.62 12.90 -26.12
N ILE A 55 -5.99 12.95 -27.30
CA ILE A 55 -6.07 14.06 -28.25
C ILE A 55 -6.88 13.57 -29.44
N ASN A 56 -8.02 14.23 -29.71
CA ASN A 56 -8.97 13.83 -30.75
C ASN A 56 -9.32 12.33 -30.65
N GLU A 57 -9.63 11.87 -29.43
CA GLU A 57 -10.00 10.49 -29.09
C GLU A 57 -8.86 9.45 -29.17
N ILE A 58 -7.64 9.86 -29.53
CA ILE A 58 -6.45 8.99 -29.56
C ILE A 58 -5.60 9.22 -28.32
N ASP A 59 -5.26 8.15 -27.59
CA ASP A 59 -4.37 8.21 -26.44
C ASP A 59 -2.99 8.77 -26.86
N SER A 60 -2.48 9.76 -26.12
CA SER A 60 -1.19 10.39 -26.42
C SER A 60 -0.03 9.39 -26.34
N SER A 61 -0.14 8.32 -25.55
CA SER A 61 0.85 7.25 -25.50
C SER A 61 0.96 6.44 -26.80
N ALA A 62 -0.11 6.39 -27.61
CA ALA A 62 -0.09 5.81 -28.96
C ALA A 62 0.49 6.78 -30.00
N LEU A 63 0.70 8.05 -29.63
CA LEU A 63 1.34 9.08 -30.43
C LEU A 63 2.81 9.21 -29.99
N ASN A 64 3.21 10.36 -29.44
CA ASN A 64 4.57 10.62 -28.95
C ASN A 64 4.61 10.81 -27.43
N GLY A 65 3.65 10.21 -26.70
CA GLY A 65 3.52 10.33 -25.26
C GLY A 65 3.35 11.79 -24.81
N TYR A 66 4.16 12.19 -23.83
CA TYR A 66 4.19 13.56 -23.29
C TYR A 66 4.76 14.60 -24.26
N ASP A 67 5.46 14.17 -25.32
CA ASP A 67 6.03 15.03 -26.36
C ASP A 67 5.07 15.21 -27.55
N THR A 68 3.85 14.67 -27.46
CA THR A 68 2.83 14.89 -28.50
C THR A 68 2.48 16.39 -28.56
N VAL A 69 2.56 16.97 -29.76
CA VAL A 69 2.23 18.38 -30.01
C VAL A 69 0.72 18.52 -30.24
N ILE A 70 0.11 19.39 -29.45
CA ILE A 70 -1.29 19.78 -29.50
C ILE A 70 -1.40 21.09 -30.29
N LYS A 71 -2.29 21.11 -31.28
CA LYS A 71 -2.51 22.23 -32.19
C LYS A 71 -3.85 22.90 -31.93
N GLN A 72 -4.02 24.10 -32.45
CA GLN A 72 -5.34 24.74 -32.46
C GLN A 72 -6.41 23.81 -33.04
N ASN A 73 -7.60 23.87 -32.44
CA ASN A 73 -8.79 23.08 -32.75
C ASN A 73 -8.72 21.61 -32.32
N ASP A 74 -7.63 21.18 -31.69
CA ASP A 74 -7.60 19.88 -31.02
C ASP A 74 -8.53 19.88 -29.80
N VAL A 75 -9.12 18.71 -29.57
CA VAL A 75 -9.88 18.39 -28.37
C VAL A 75 -9.06 17.42 -27.52
N VAL A 76 -8.73 17.85 -26.30
CA VAL A 76 -7.93 17.09 -25.34
C VAL A 76 -8.83 16.62 -24.20
N ASN A 77 -8.88 15.31 -23.94
CA ASN A 77 -9.57 14.75 -22.79
C ASN A 77 -8.56 14.36 -21.71
N ILE A 78 -8.69 14.94 -20.52
CA ILE A 78 -7.88 14.60 -19.34
C ILE A 78 -8.64 13.59 -18.48
N ILE A 79 -8.09 12.38 -18.37
CA ILE A 79 -8.73 11.24 -17.72
C ILE A 79 -7.87 10.78 -16.54
N PRO A 80 -8.31 10.96 -15.28
CA PRO A 80 -7.53 10.51 -14.14
C PRO A 80 -7.49 8.99 -14.09
N ILE A 81 -6.28 8.42 -13.96
CA ILE A 81 -6.09 6.99 -13.73
C ILE A 81 -6.41 6.72 -12.26
N ILE A 82 -7.69 6.47 -11.98
CA ILE A 82 -8.17 6.18 -10.63
C ILE A 82 -7.74 4.79 -10.17
N HIS A 83 -6.76 4.76 -9.29
CA HIS A 83 -6.48 3.59 -8.45
C HIS A 83 -7.45 3.73 -7.27
N GLY A 84 -8.41 2.83 -7.11
CA GLY A 84 -9.57 3.03 -6.24
C GLY A 84 -9.25 3.58 -4.83
N GLY A 85 -9.76 4.78 -4.53
CA GLY A 85 -10.02 5.31 -3.18
C GLY A 85 -8.84 5.93 -2.42
N ALA A 86 -9.08 7.11 -1.83
CA ALA A 86 -8.15 7.93 -1.04
C ALA A 86 -7.62 7.30 0.27
N TYR A 87 -7.88 6.02 0.50
CA TYR A 87 -7.17 5.21 1.48
C TYR A 87 -6.40 4.17 0.69
N SER A 88 -5.08 4.16 0.77
CA SER A 88 -4.32 3.02 0.23
C SER A 88 -4.55 1.81 1.13
N ARG A 89 -5.74 1.20 0.99
CA ARG A 89 -6.05 -0.10 1.56
C ARG A 89 -5.01 -1.04 1.00
N LEU A 90 -4.07 -1.44 1.84
CA LEU A 90 -3.01 -2.33 1.41
C LEU A 90 -3.57 -3.75 1.32
N GLN A 91 -4.18 -4.03 0.17
CA GLN A 91 -4.75 -5.31 -0.19
C GLN A 91 -3.76 -6.11 -1.02
N MET A 92 -3.72 -7.41 -0.75
CA MET A 92 -2.92 -8.35 -1.52
C MET A 92 -3.54 -9.73 -1.50
N LYS A 93 -3.20 -10.54 -2.50
CA LYS A 93 -3.45 -11.97 -2.50
C LYS A 93 -2.15 -12.68 -2.19
N VAL A 94 -2.18 -13.62 -1.26
CA VAL A 94 -1.03 -14.47 -0.92
C VAL A 94 -1.52 -15.91 -0.99
N LEU A 95 -0.99 -16.66 -1.96
CA LEU A 95 -1.51 -17.97 -2.35
C LEU A 95 -3.03 -17.89 -2.61
N SER A 96 -3.83 -18.67 -1.89
CA SER A 96 -5.30 -18.67 -2.01
C SER A 96 -6.02 -17.70 -1.06
N LYS A 97 -5.29 -16.93 -0.24
CA LYS A 97 -5.87 -16.06 0.80
C LYS A 97 -5.84 -14.59 0.38
N ASN A 98 -6.93 -13.87 0.68
CA ASN A 98 -6.93 -12.41 0.64
C ASN A 98 -6.33 -11.90 1.95
N VAL A 99 -5.52 -10.87 1.85
CA VAL A 99 -4.85 -10.23 2.97
C VAL A 99 -5.10 -8.73 2.89
N GLU A 100 -5.43 -8.14 4.03
CA GLU A 100 -5.44 -6.69 4.21
C GLU A 100 -4.51 -6.30 5.34
N VAL A 101 -3.83 -5.17 5.14
CA VAL A 101 -2.89 -4.60 6.10
C VAL A 101 -3.38 -3.21 6.47
N TYR A 102 -3.50 -2.96 7.78
CA TYR A 102 -4.02 -1.72 8.35
C TYR A 102 -2.97 -1.11 9.26
N GLU A 103 -2.28 -0.07 8.79
CA GLU A 103 -1.36 0.69 9.63
C GLU A 103 -2.16 1.63 10.54
N MET A 104 -2.06 1.43 11.85
CA MET A 104 -2.94 2.09 12.81
C MET A 104 -2.39 3.46 13.23
N LYS A 105 -3.28 4.41 13.49
CA LYS A 105 -2.92 5.71 14.07
C LYS A 105 -2.32 5.51 15.45
N LYS A 106 -1.28 6.30 15.76
CA LYS A 106 -0.66 6.33 17.09
C LYS A 106 -1.63 6.61 18.24
N SER A 107 -2.68 7.38 17.96
CA SER A 107 -3.72 7.73 18.94
C SER A 107 -4.68 6.58 19.26
N PHE A 108 -4.66 5.50 18.47
CA PHE A 108 -5.54 4.37 18.67
C PHE A 108 -4.98 3.45 19.75
N ILE A 109 -5.61 3.49 20.94
CA ILE A 109 -5.25 2.64 22.07
C ILE A 109 -5.68 1.21 21.75
N PHE A 110 -4.69 0.32 21.61
CA PHE A 110 -4.90 -1.08 21.27
C PHE A 110 -3.83 -1.93 21.94
N ASP A 111 -4.26 -2.99 22.62
CA ASP A 111 -3.38 -3.93 23.31
C ASP A 111 -3.73 -5.38 22.96
N ASN A 112 -3.14 -6.33 23.67
CA ASN A 112 -3.41 -7.75 23.45
C ASN A 112 -4.87 -8.14 23.78
N ASN A 113 -5.52 -7.46 24.72
CA ASN A 113 -6.92 -7.72 25.05
C ASN A 113 -7.82 -7.22 23.91
N SER A 114 -7.59 -6.00 23.40
CA SER A 114 -8.28 -5.48 22.22
C SER A 114 -8.11 -6.39 21.01
N LEU A 115 -6.91 -6.96 20.82
CA LEU A 115 -6.65 -7.93 19.76
C LEU A 115 -7.45 -9.23 19.92
N ASN A 116 -7.57 -9.74 21.15
CA ASN A 116 -8.36 -10.95 21.42
C ASN A 116 -9.85 -10.70 21.20
N VAL A 117 -10.39 -9.57 21.70
CA VAL A 117 -11.78 -9.17 21.44
C VAL A 117 -12.04 -9.09 19.93
N LEU A 118 -11.12 -8.50 19.16
CA LEU A 118 -11.27 -8.40 17.71
C LEU A 118 -11.25 -9.78 17.01
N ARG A 119 -10.50 -10.76 17.53
CA ARG A 119 -10.50 -12.14 17.02
C ARG A 119 -11.80 -12.86 17.36
N ASP A 120 -12.33 -12.64 18.54
CA ASP A 120 -13.60 -13.23 18.97
C ASP A 120 -14.79 -12.67 18.17
N GLU A 121 -14.75 -11.39 17.80
CA GLU A 121 -15.73 -10.78 16.90
C GLU A 121 -15.63 -11.28 15.45
N PHE A 122 -14.41 -11.63 15.00
CA PHE A 122 -14.13 -12.08 13.63
C PHE A 122 -13.43 -13.45 13.61
N PRO A 123 -14.06 -14.53 14.12
CA PRO A 123 -13.40 -15.83 14.32
C PRO A 123 -12.98 -16.53 13.02
N ASN A 124 -13.58 -16.12 11.89
CA ASN A 124 -13.27 -16.62 10.56
C ASN A 124 -12.17 -15.82 9.84
N LEU A 125 -11.60 -14.79 10.50
CA LEU A 125 -10.42 -14.07 10.05
C LEU A 125 -9.22 -14.50 10.88
N VAL A 126 -8.07 -14.62 10.22
CA VAL A 126 -6.78 -14.70 10.92
C VAL A 126 -6.30 -13.28 11.10
N ILE A 127 -6.24 -12.81 12.35
CA ILE A 127 -5.86 -11.44 12.68
C ILE A 127 -4.61 -11.47 13.57
N GLN A 128 -3.56 -10.82 13.11
CA GLN A 128 -2.33 -10.62 13.87
C GLN A 128 -1.95 -9.15 13.86
N ALA A 129 -1.46 -8.67 14.99
CA ALA A 129 -0.88 -7.35 15.12
C ALA A 129 0.64 -7.46 15.27
N VAL A 130 1.35 -6.56 14.60
CA VAL A 130 2.81 -6.49 14.64
C VAL A 130 3.24 -5.04 14.78
N SER A 131 4.34 -4.77 15.48
CA SER A 131 4.95 -3.45 15.49
C SER A 131 5.36 -3.06 14.07
N SER A 132 4.97 -1.86 13.65
CA SER A 132 5.23 -1.38 12.28
C SER A 132 6.72 -1.28 11.97
N LYS A 133 7.60 -1.21 12.99
CA LYS A 133 9.07 -1.23 12.83
C LYS A 133 9.60 -2.52 12.20
N PHE A 134 8.85 -3.61 12.31
CA PHE A 134 9.22 -4.91 11.74
C PHE A 134 8.72 -5.11 10.31
N LEU A 135 8.06 -4.10 9.73
CA LEU A 135 7.57 -4.13 8.36
C LEU A 135 8.49 -3.33 7.45
N LEU A 136 8.80 -3.86 6.26
CA LEU A 136 9.68 -3.21 5.29
C LEU A 136 8.87 -2.59 4.15
N ASN A 137 8.18 -3.44 3.40
CA ASN A 137 7.34 -3.08 2.26
C ASN A 137 6.29 -4.17 2.05
N LYS A 138 5.42 -3.99 1.05
CA LYS A 138 4.39 -4.97 0.67
C LYS A 138 4.98 -6.35 0.38
N SER A 139 6.10 -6.42 -0.34
CA SER A 139 6.78 -7.65 -0.73
C SER A 139 7.25 -8.45 0.49
N HIS A 140 7.86 -7.79 1.48
CA HIS A 140 8.26 -8.43 2.74
C HIS A 140 7.07 -9.08 3.45
N ILE A 141 5.95 -8.36 3.61
CA ILE A 141 4.75 -8.88 4.26
C ILE A 141 4.21 -10.11 3.49
N GLN A 142 4.13 -10.01 2.17
CA GLN A 142 3.69 -11.12 1.31
C GLN A 142 4.55 -12.36 1.52
N LYS A 143 5.88 -12.21 1.54
CA LYS A 143 6.81 -13.33 1.69
C LYS A 143 6.68 -14.01 3.06
N ILE A 144 6.61 -13.25 4.15
CA ILE A 144 6.42 -13.80 5.51
C ILE A 144 5.10 -14.57 5.63
N ILE A 145 4.02 -14.02 5.08
CA ILE A 145 2.72 -14.69 5.07
C ILE A 145 2.76 -15.94 4.21
N SER A 146 3.40 -15.90 3.04
CA SER A 146 3.59 -17.07 2.17
C SER A 146 4.31 -18.20 2.91
N VAL A 147 5.38 -17.90 3.66
CA VAL A 147 6.10 -18.89 4.48
C VAL A 147 5.15 -19.56 5.47
N SER A 148 4.37 -18.78 6.21
CA SER A 148 3.44 -19.31 7.23
C SER A 148 2.30 -20.15 6.62
N LEU A 149 1.77 -19.74 5.46
CA LEU A 149 0.72 -20.48 4.75
C LEU A 149 1.25 -21.79 4.12
N SER A 150 2.46 -21.76 3.58
CA SER A 150 3.14 -22.96 3.08
C SER A 150 3.42 -23.93 4.21
N ALA A 151 3.96 -23.45 5.34
CA ALA A 151 4.19 -24.24 6.54
C ALA A 151 2.89 -24.86 7.08
N LYS A 152 1.77 -24.12 7.04
CA LYS A 152 0.45 -24.65 7.40
C LYS A 152 0.03 -25.81 6.51
N THR A 153 0.21 -25.67 5.19
CA THR A 153 -0.16 -26.70 4.20
C THR A 153 0.69 -27.95 4.39
N GLN A 154 1.97 -27.78 4.71
CA GLN A 154 2.94 -28.84 4.94
C GLN A 154 2.93 -29.39 6.38
N LYS A 155 2.12 -28.83 7.28
CA LYS A 155 2.05 -29.17 8.71
C LYS A 155 3.38 -28.96 9.47
N THR A 156 4.16 -27.95 9.05
CA THR A 156 5.47 -27.57 9.62
C THR A 156 5.45 -26.19 10.28
N MET A 157 4.27 -25.69 10.67
CA MET A 157 4.18 -24.45 11.46
C MET A 157 4.89 -24.62 12.81
N ILE A 158 5.58 -23.56 13.24
CA ILE A 158 6.23 -23.46 14.54
C ILE A 158 5.18 -23.45 15.66
N SER A 159 3.98 -22.93 15.36
CA SER A 159 2.89 -22.79 16.32
C SER A 159 1.59 -23.45 15.85
N LYS A 160 0.68 -23.67 16.80
CA LYS A 160 -0.64 -24.26 16.53
C LYS A 160 -1.58 -23.34 15.74
N LYS A 161 -1.39 -22.02 15.83
CA LYS A 161 -2.28 -21.00 15.25
C LYS A 161 -1.54 -20.18 14.20
N LEU A 162 -2.19 -19.92 13.06
CA LEU A 162 -1.54 -19.25 11.93
C LEU A 162 -1.10 -17.82 12.27
N GLU A 163 -1.90 -17.08 13.03
CA GLU A 163 -1.57 -15.74 13.50
C GLU A 163 -0.31 -15.70 14.38
N THR A 164 -0.11 -16.74 15.20
CA THR A 164 1.09 -16.88 16.03
C THR A 164 2.30 -17.27 15.19
N ASP A 165 2.13 -18.14 14.18
CA ASP A 165 3.21 -18.49 13.25
C ASP A 165 3.70 -17.24 12.51
N ILE A 166 2.79 -16.44 11.98
CA ILE A 166 3.10 -15.16 11.31
C ILE A 166 3.93 -14.24 12.24
N LEU A 167 3.52 -14.10 13.52
CA LEU A 167 4.27 -13.29 14.48
C LEU A 167 5.70 -13.83 14.72
N LEU A 168 5.86 -15.14 14.86
CA LEU A 168 7.15 -15.81 15.06
C LEU A 168 8.08 -15.61 13.84
N ARG A 169 7.52 -15.72 12.63
CA ARG A 169 8.25 -15.50 11.37
C ARG A 169 8.72 -14.05 11.22
N PHE A 170 7.89 -13.06 11.57
CA PHE A 170 8.33 -11.66 11.63
C PHE A 170 9.39 -11.41 12.71
N ALA A 171 9.38 -12.19 13.79
CA ALA A 171 10.33 -12.05 14.89
C ALA A 171 11.66 -12.79 14.68
N GLY A 172 11.75 -13.67 13.68
CA GLY A 172 12.96 -14.47 13.48
C GLY A 172 13.25 -15.43 14.64
N THR A 173 12.22 -15.93 15.33
CA THR A 173 12.40 -16.80 16.50
C THR A 173 11.26 -17.80 16.64
N ASN A 174 11.54 -18.96 17.23
CA ASN A 174 10.54 -19.95 17.63
C ASN A 174 10.02 -19.73 19.08
N GLN A 175 10.53 -18.73 19.80
CA GLN A 175 10.11 -18.41 21.16
C GLN A 175 8.96 -17.37 21.16
N ILE A 176 7.76 -17.80 21.53
CA ILE A 176 6.55 -16.95 21.57
C ILE A 176 6.76 -15.71 22.45
N ASN A 177 7.30 -15.87 23.66
CA ASN A 177 7.53 -14.75 24.58
C ASN A 177 8.47 -13.70 23.97
N LYS A 178 9.50 -14.14 23.24
CA LYS A 178 10.44 -13.24 22.55
C LYS A 178 9.77 -12.52 21.38
N ALA A 179 8.95 -13.22 20.61
CA ALA A 179 8.20 -12.64 19.50
C ALA A 179 7.16 -11.60 19.97
N VAL A 180 6.38 -11.93 21.00
CA VAL A 180 5.41 -11.01 21.60
C VAL A 180 6.10 -9.76 22.16
N LYS A 181 7.20 -9.94 22.91
CA LYS A 181 7.94 -8.82 23.50
C LYS A 181 8.54 -7.87 22.46
N ASN A 182 9.13 -8.43 21.40
CA ASN A 182 9.92 -7.65 20.45
C ASN A 182 9.08 -7.12 19.28
N VAL A 183 8.14 -7.92 18.78
CA VAL A 183 7.40 -7.69 17.53
C VAL A 183 5.90 -7.53 17.77
N GLY A 184 5.38 -7.97 18.91
CA GLY A 184 3.97 -7.80 19.25
C GLY A 184 3.56 -6.34 19.45
N ILE A 185 2.29 -6.15 19.83
CA ILE A 185 1.76 -4.81 20.11
C ILE A 185 2.41 -4.22 21.34
N ASN A 186 2.77 -2.94 21.25
CA ASN A 186 3.12 -2.13 22.40
C ASN A 186 2.27 -0.85 22.34
N PRO A 187 1.51 -0.49 23.40
CA PRO A 187 0.62 0.68 23.40
C PRO A 187 1.31 2.01 23.07
N LYS A 188 2.64 2.09 23.18
CA LYS A 188 3.43 3.30 22.93
C LYS A 188 4.11 3.33 21.55
N VAL A 189 3.92 2.31 20.73
CA VAL A 189 4.62 2.15 19.45
C VAL A 189 3.63 1.86 18.34
N ASP A 190 3.88 2.45 17.18
CA ASP A 190 3.14 2.21 15.96
C ASP A 190 3.05 0.70 15.67
N PHE A 191 1.84 0.27 15.36
CA PHE A 191 1.54 -1.11 15.04
C PHE A 191 0.67 -1.19 13.80
N THR A 192 0.69 -2.37 13.20
CA THR A 192 -0.04 -2.71 11.99
C THR A 192 -0.83 -3.98 12.25
N LEU A 193 -2.11 -3.97 11.86
CA LEU A 193 -2.94 -5.16 11.83
C LEU A 193 -2.82 -5.83 10.46
N ILE A 194 -2.65 -7.15 10.47
CA ILE A 194 -2.63 -8.00 9.29
C ILE A 194 -3.81 -8.96 9.44
N ALA A 195 -4.75 -8.90 8.50
CA ALA A 195 -5.93 -9.74 8.49
C ALA A 195 -5.97 -10.60 7.22
N LEU A 196 -6.28 -11.89 7.37
CA LEU A 196 -6.41 -12.83 6.26
C LEU A 196 -7.78 -13.50 6.29
N GLY A 197 -8.43 -13.60 5.14
CA GLY A 197 -9.72 -14.28 5.05
C GLY A 197 -10.53 -13.99 3.80
N ARG A 198 -11.86 -14.10 3.93
CA ARG A 198 -12.81 -13.77 2.86
C ARG A 198 -12.95 -12.26 2.71
N LYS A 199 -13.12 -11.78 1.47
CA LYS A 199 -13.20 -10.35 1.16
C LYS A 199 -14.35 -9.64 1.87
N ASP A 200 -15.50 -10.28 2.00
CA ASP A 200 -16.68 -9.72 2.68
C ASP A 200 -16.43 -9.46 4.18
N LEU A 201 -15.69 -10.35 4.84
CA LEU A 201 -15.33 -10.21 6.26
C LEU A 201 -14.23 -9.15 6.44
N LEU A 202 -13.25 -9.12 5.55
CA LEU A 202 -12.20 -8.08 5.52
C LEU A 202 -12.80 -6.69 5.30
N GLU A 203 -13.83 -6.58 4.45
CA GLU A 203 -14.57 -5.34 4.26
C GLU A 203 -15.30 -4.89 5.54
N LYS A 204 -15.94 -5.81 6.26
CA LYS A 204 -16.58 -5.53 7.56
C LYS A 204 -15.55 -5.05 8.59
N LEU A 205 -14.39 -5.71 8.65
CA LEU A 205 -13.30 -5.32 9.52
C LEU A 205 -12.77 -3.92 9.17
N TYR A 206 -12.53 -3.64 7.89
CA TYR A 206 -12.12 -2.31 7.42
C TYR A 206 -13.13 -1.23 7.84
N LYS A 207 -14.43 -1.45 7.65
CA LYS A 207 -15.47 -0.48 8.04
C LYS A 207 -15.45 -0.15 9.54
N LYS A 208 -15.14 -1.14 10.40
CA LYS A 208 -14.96 -0.94 11.84
C LYS A 208 -13.69 -0.14 12.16
N LEU A 209 -12.60 -0.39 11.44
CA LEU A 209 -11.29 0.19 11.73
C LEU A 209 -11.03 1.54 11.03
N LYS A 210 -11.74 1.89 9.96
CA LYS A 210 -11.42 3.00 9.02
C LYS A 210 -11.09 4.35 9.67
N GLN A 211 -11.71 4.68 10.81
CA GLN A 211 -11.45 5.95 11.52
C GLN A 211 -10.07 5.98 12.20
N ASN A 212 -9.52 4.80 12.51
CA ASN A 212 -8.29 4.59 13.26
C ASN A 212 -7.10 4.17 12.39
N ILE A 213 -7.27 4.05 11.07
CA ILE A 213 -6.20 3.67 10.12
C ILE A 213 -5.54 4.95 9.57
N ASN A 214 -4.22 4.90 9.35
CA ASN A 214 -3.48 5.95 8.63
C ASN A 214 -3.90 6.00 7.16
N THR A 215 -3.81 7.17 6.54
CA THR A 215 -4.21 7.38 5.14
C THR A 215 -3.24 6.71 4.15
N VAL A 216 -1.97 6.56 4.54
CA VAL A 216 -0.93 5.92 3.73
C VAL A 216 -0.25 4.83 4.55
N SER A 217 -0.17 3.63 3.99
CA SER A 217 0.50 2.48 4.61
C SER A 217 1.99 2.41 4.25
N LEU A 218 2.83 1.96 5.19
CA LEU A 218 4.25 1.62 5.04
C LEU A 218 5.16 2.77 4.58
N GLN A 219 4.91 4.02 5.03
CA GLN A 219 5.75 5.16 4.66
C GLN A 219 7.16 5.12 5.28
N LYS A 220 7.32 4.43 6.42
CA LYS A 220 8.58 4.47 7.20
C LYS A 220 9.59 3.48 6.65
N ASN A 221 10.77 3.99 6.31
CA ASN A 221 11.91 3.14 5.96
C ASN A 221 12.50 2.48 7.23
N ASN A 222 12.17 1.21 7.46
CA ASN A 222 12.68 0.44 8.59
C ASN A 222 13.92 -0.41 8.25
N SER A 223 14.51 -0.26 7.06
CA SER A 223 15.60 -1.12 6.58
C SER A 223 16.80 -1.16 7.52
N ALA A 224 17.26 -0.02 8.03
CA ALA A 224 18.40 0.06 8.95
C ALA A 224 18.12 -0.68 10.28
N PHE A 225 16.91 -0.49 10.83
CA PHE A 225 16.47 -1.20 12.03
C PHE A 225 16.44 -2.71 11.80
N LEU A 226 15.82 -3.15 10.70
CA LEU A 226 15.71 -4.56 10.35
C LEU A 226 17.08 -5.21 10.14
N ARG A 227 18.00 -4.54 9.43
CA ARG A 227 19.38 -5.04 9.26
C ARG A 227 20.07 -5.25 10.60
N ARG A 228 19.95 -4.28 11.52
CA ARG A 228 20.52 -4.38 12.86
C ARG A 228 19.87 -5.48 13.68
N TYR A 229 18.53 -5.59 13.64
CA TYR A 229 17.80 -6.59 14.40
C TYR A 229 18.15 -8.03 13.97
N PHE A 230 18.26 -8.25 12.66
CA PHE A 230 18.53 -9.57 12.08
C PHE A 230 20.01 -9.87 11.83
N ASN A 231 20.92 -9.00 12.30
CA ASN A 231 22.37 -9.09 12.08
C ASN A 231 22.74 -9.29 10.59
N ILE A 232 22.11 -8.53 9.70
CA ILE A 232 22.37 -8.58 8.25
C ILE A 232 23.47 -7.56 7.91
N ASN A 233 24.68 -8.07 7.66
CA ASN A 233 25.85 -7.26 7.30
C ASN A 233 25.88 -6.93 5.80
N ASN A 234 26.55 -5.82 5.44
CA ASN A 234 26.66 -5.34 4.05
C ASN A 234 27.39 -6.30 3.10
N ARG A 235 28.12 -7.31 3.60
CA ARG A 235 28.81 -8.31 2.76
C ARG A 235 27.87 -9.17 1.92
N TYR A 236 26.59 -9.29 2.32
CA TYR A 236 25.55 -9.99 1.55
C TYR A 236 24.91 -9.12 0.46
N MET A 237 25.25 -7.84 0.36
CA MET A 237 24.77 -6.94 -0.71
C MET A 237 25.56 -7.06 -2.02
N ILE A 238 26.54 -7.97 -2.08
CA ILE A 238 27.34 -8.27 -3.29
C ILE A 238 26.55 -9.17 -4.26
N SER A 239 25.41 -9.73 -3.83
CA SER A 239 24.46 -10.46 -4.66
C SER A 239 23.13 -9.71 -4.73
N ASN A 240 22.46 -9.74 -5.89
CA ASN A 240 21.21 -9.06 -6.25
C ASN A 240 19.97 -9.31 -5.35
N PHE A 241 20.11 -9.77 -4.11
CA PHE A 241 18.98 -10.06 -3.22
C PHE A 241 18.47 -8.80 -2.52
N ALA A 242 17.17 -8.53 -2.66
CA ALA A 242 16.51 -7.46 -1.93
C ALA A 242 16.43 -7.82 -0.44
N LEU A 243 16.40 -6.82 0.46
CA LEU A 243 16.42 -7.06 1.91
C LEU A 243 15.24 -7.95 2.35
N GLU A 244 14.08 -7.82 1.72
CA GLU A 244 12.92 -8.68 1.91
C GLU A 244 13.17 -10.17 1.61
N ASP A 245 14.06 -10.51 0.67
CA ASP A 245 14.44 -11.89 0.38
C ASP A 245 15.19 -12.50 1.55
N LEU A 246 16.23 -11.80 2.04
CA LEU A 246 17.03 -12.25 3.19
C LEU A 246 16.19 -12.39 4.47
N LEU A 247 15.24 -11.47 4.68
CA LEU A 247 14.30 -11.56 5.81
C LEU A 247 13.39 -12.79 5.67
N SER A 248 12.88 -13.05 4.46
CA SER A 248 12.04 -14.22 4.19
C SER A 248 12.79 -15.54 4.30
N GLU A 249 14.06 -15.58 3.89
CA GLU A 249 14.93 -16.74 4.05
C GLU A 249 15.13 -17.06 5.53
N LYS A 250 15.55 -16.06 6.33
CA LYS A 250 15.67 -16.22 7.79
C LYS A 250 14.37 -16.70 8.44
N ALA A 251 13.23 -16.17 7.98
CA ALA A 251 11.94 -16.63 8.47
C ALA A 251 11.65 -18.07 8.09
N SER A 252 12.01 -18.52 6.88
CA SER A 252 11.80 -19.89 6.40
C SER A 252 12.65 -20.94 7.11
N LEU A 253 13.84 -20.56 7.60
CA LEU A 253 14.76 -21.44 8.33
C LEU A 253 14.34 -21.74 9.77
N LEU A 254 13.30 -21.08 10.29
CA LEU A 254 12.75 -21.43 11.60
C LEU A 254 11.98 -22.76 11.49
N ILE A 255 12.42 -23.76 12.24
CA ILE A 255 11.78 -25.09 12.34
C ILE A 255 11.38 -25.32 13.79
#